data_AF-A0A3D9CFU2-F1
#
_entry.id   AF-A0A3D9CFU2-F1
#
_cell.length_a   1.000
_cell.length_b   1.000
_cell.length_c   1.000
_cell.angle_alpha   90.00
_cell.angle_beta   90.00
_cell.angle_gamma   90.00
#
_symmetry.space_group_name_H-M   'P 1'
#
loop_
_entity.id
_entity.type
_entity.pdbx_description
1 polymer ?
#
loop_
_entity_poly.entity_id
_entity_poly.type
_entity_poly.pdbx_seq_one_letter_code
_entity_poly.pdbx_strand_id
1 'polypeptide(L)'
;MNYTKSNFKLGQLMHKEYKIDDVIDEVAVKEFRGIPGIRPDFVDFRTKTIFELKPFNPRAMKAGKKQLLKYKKAFEKKYPGTTWNTVLDTY
;
A
#
# COMPACT_ATOMS: atom_id res chain seq x y z
N MET A 1 -21.63 8.23 -2.57
CA MET A 1 -20.54 8.82 -1.75
C MET A 1 -19.86 9.88 -2.60
N ASN A 2 -20.23 11.14 -2.38
CA ASN A 2 -19.59 12.28 -3.04
C ASN A 2 -18.26 12.54 -2.35
N TYR A 3 -17.16 12.41 -3.09
CA TYR A 3 -15.87 12.92 -2.64
C TYR A 3 -15.95 14.45 -2.67
N THR A 4 -15.92 15.10 -1.51
CA THR A 4 -15.70 16.54 -1.43
C THR A 4 -14.25 16.85 -1.81
N LYS A 5 -14.01 17.97 -2.51
CA LYS A 5 -12.65 18.36 -2.95
C LYS A 5 -11.63 18.38 -1.78
N SER A 6 -12.07 18.69 -0.56
CA SER A 6 -11.24 18.66 0.65
C SER A 6 -10.75 17.25 1.00
N ASN A 7 -11.61 16.23 0.95
CA ASN A 7 -11.24 14.84 1.25
C ASN A 7 -10.29 14.25 0.22
N PHE A 8 -10.40 14.66 -1.04
CA PHE A 8 -9.47 14.25 -2.08
C PHE A 8 -8.07 14.87 -1.88
N LYS A 9 -8.01 16.18 -1.61
CA LYS A 9 -6.75 16.88 -1.34
C LYS A 9 -6.05 16.34 -0.09
N LEU A 10 -6.83 16.04 0.96
CA LEU A 10 -6.31 15.39 2.16
C LEU A 10 -5.73 14.02 1.82
N GLY A 11 -6.43 13.18 1.06
CA GLY A 11 -5.90 11.87 0.65
C GLY A 11 -4.59 11.98 -0.12
N GLN A 12 -4.48 12.91 -1.07
CA GLN A 12 -3.22 13.15 -1.77
C GLN A 12 -2.08 13.55 -0.83
N LEU A 13 -2.36 14.43 0.13
CA LEU A 13 -1.38 14.84 1.13
C LEU A 13 -0.93 13.65 2.00
N MET A 14 -1.89 12.87 2.51
CA MET A 14 -1.58 11.71 3.34
C MET A 14 -0.73 10.67 2.59
N HIS A 15 -1.08 10.34 1.34
CA HIS A 15 -0.27 9.42 0.52
C HIS A 15 1.08 10.02 0.11
N LYS A 16 1.20 11.35 0.01
CA LYS A 16 2.48 12.00 -0.27
C LYS A 16 3.44 11.75 0.87
N GLU A 17 3.04 12.09 2.10
CA GLU A 17 3.88 12.03 3.31
C GLU A 17 4.01 10.61 3.91
N TYR A 18 3.18 9.67 3.47
CA TYR A 18 3.18 8.30 4.01
C TYR A 18 4.52 7.59 3.82
N LYS A 19 5.14 7.20 4.94
CA LYS A 19 6.37 6.38 5.01
C LYS A 19 7.56 6.93 4.21
N ILE A 20 7.62 8.25 3.99
CA ILE A 20 8.77 8.88 3.31
C ILE A 20 10.06 8.59 4.08
N ASP A 21 10.06 8.75 5.40
CA ASP A 21 11.25 8.59 6.24
C ASP A 21 11.66 7.11 6.43
N ASP A 22 10.78 6.18 6.10
CA ASP A 22 11.04 4.73 6.15
C ASP A 22 11.69 4.22 4.85
N VAL A 23 11.80 5.04 3.80
CA VAL A 23 12.36 4.65 2.51
C VAL A 23 13.85 4.35 2.67
N ILE A 24 14.26 3.18 2.20
CA ILE A 24 15.65 2.76 2.10
C ILE A 24 15.80 2.21 0.69
N ASP A 25 16.73 2.78 -0.08
CA ASP A 25 16.91 2.43 -1.48
C ASP A 25 16.99 0.90 -1.66
N GLU A 26 16.19 0.40 -2.60
CA GLU A 26 16.03 -1.02 -2.97
C GLU A 26 15.47 -1.96 -1.89
N VAL A 27 15.38 -1.51 -0.63
CA VAL A 27 15.02 -2.34 0.52
C VAL A 27 13.62 -2.02 1.04
N ALA A 28 13.25 -0.75 1.09
CA ALA A 28 11.96 -0.27 1.57
C ALA A 28 11.47 0.83 0.63
N VAL A 29 10.44 0.53 -0.17
CA VAL A 29 10.12 1.29 -1.39
C VAL A 29 8.70 1.83 -1.32
N LYS A 30 8.58 3.16 -1.41
CA LYS A 30 7.30 3.85 -1.58
C LYS A 30 6.80 3.74 -3.01
N GLU A 31 5.49 3.56 -3.17
CA GLU A 31 4.80 3.45 -4.47
C GLU A 31 5.41 2.40 -5.41
N PHE A 32 5.76 1.23 -4.88
CA PHE A 32 6.48 0.17 -5.59
C PHE A 32 5.85 -0.23 -6.92
N ARG A 33 6.65 -0.30 -8.00
CA ARG A 33 6.20 -0.66 -9.37
C ARG A 33 6.90 -1.87 -9.98
N GLY A 34 7.70 -2.62 -9.22
CA GLY A 34 8.50 -3.74 -9.75
C GLY A 34 7.69 -4.98 -10.16
N ILE A 35 6.37 -5.02 -9.91
CA ILE A 35 5.46 -6.07 -10.39
C ILE A 35 4.37 -5.41 -11.25
N PRO A 36 4.29 -5.74 -12.56
CA PRO A 36 3.28 -5.16 -13.44
C PRO A 36 1.83 -5.37 -12.94
N GLY A 37 1.01 -4.33 -13.04
CA GLY A 37 -0.42 -4.38 -12.72
C GLY A 37 -0.77 -4.19 -11.24
N ILE A 38 0.22 -3.89 -10.38
CA ILE A 38 0.03 -3.47 -8.99
C ILE A 38 0.88 -2.26 -8.64
N ARG A 39 0.45 -1.50 -7.63
CA ARG A 39 1.22 -0.38 -7.06
C ARG A 39 0.83 -0.25 -5.57
N PRO A 40 1.45 -1.04 -4.67
CA PRO A 40 1.30 -0.82 -3.24
C PRO A 40 1.80 0.57 -2.85
N ASP A 41 1.23 1.15 -1.80
CA ASP A 41 1.67 2.46 -1.28
C ASP A 41 3.08 2.38 -0.71
N PHE A 42 3.44 1.26 -0.07
CA PHE A 42 4.78 1.00 0.42
C PHE A 42 5.06 -0.51 0.54
N VAL A 43 6.32 -0.91 0.38
CA VAL A 43 6.77 -2.30 0.53
C VAL A 43 8.09 -2.32 1.29
N ASP A 44 8.14 -3.04 2.41
CA ASP A 44 9.40 -3.34 3.11
C ASP A 44 9.82 -4.79 2.80
N PHE A 45 10.92 -4.96 2.08
CA PHE A 45 11.43 -6.28 1.68
C PHE A 45 12.12 -7.01 2.84
N ARG A 46 12.59 -6.33 3.88
CA ARG A 46 13.23 -6.95 5.06
C ARG A 46 12.21 -7.73 5.87
N THR A 47 11.08 -7.10 6.13
CA THR A 47 9.98 -7.70 6.91
C THR A 47 8.97 -8.42 6.03
N LYS A 48 9.14 -8.35 4.70
CA LYS A 48 8.21 -8.87 3.69
C LYS A 48 6.79 -8.33 3.91
N THR A 49 6.67 -7.02 4.13
CA THR A 49 5.39 -6.37 4.46
C THR A 49 4.95 -5.44 3.34
N ILE A 50 3.71 -5.61 2.90
CA ILE A 50 3.05 -4.77 1.91
C ILE A 50 2.06 -3.86 2.64
N PHE A 51 2.15 -2.56 2.40
CA PHE A 51 1.31 -1.57 3.05
C PHE A 51 0.38 -0.89 2.04
N GLU A 52 -0.82 -0.56 2.52
CA GLU A 52 -1.80 0.28 1.82
C GLU A 52 -2.36 1.29 2.83
N LEU A 53 -2.49 2.55 2.41
CA LEU A 53 -3.09 3.62 3.18
C LEU A 53 -4.50 3.92 2.65
N LYS A 54 -5.47 4.07 3.55
CA LYS A 54 -6.84 4.45 3.20
C LYS A 54 -7.44 5.41 4.23
N PRO A 55 -8.37 6.30 3.85
CA PRO A 55 -9.13 7.05 4.85
C PRO A 55 -9.92 6.11 5.76
N PHE A 56 -10.08 6.48 7.03
CA PHE A 56 -10.82 5.72 8.05
C PHE A 56 -12.33 5.73 7.78
N ASN A 57 -12.75 4.92 6.80
CA ASN A 57 -14.15 4.62 6.56
C ASN A 57 -14.32 3.18 6.02
N PRO A 58 -15.46 2.54 6.30
CA PRO A 58 -15.66 1.12 5.98
C PRO A 58 -15.48 0.78 4.50
N ARG A 59 -15.89 1.67 3.59
CA ARG A 59 -15.81 1.44 2.14
C ARG A 59 -14.35 1.44 1.67
N ALA A 60 -13.58 2.46 2.06
CA ALA A 60 -12.19 2.59 1.67
C ALA A 60 -11.34 1.45 2.26
N MET A 61 -11.56 1.11 3.54
CA MET A 61 -10.88 -0.02 4.17
C MET A 61 -11.18 -1.35 3.47
N LYS A 62 -12.44 -1.59 3.09
CA LYS A 62 -12.81 -2.79 2.32
C LYS A 62 -12.11 -2.84 0.96
N ALA A 63 -11.94 -1.70 0.29
CA ALA A 63 -11.18 -1.61 -0.95
C ALA A 63 -9.68 -1.89 -0.72
N GLY A 64 -9.08 -1.29 0.31
CA GLY A 64 -7.68 -1.51 0.67
C GLY A 64 -7.37 -2.98 0.98
N LYS A 65 -8.24 -3.67 1.74
CA LYS A 65 -8.09 -5.12 2.00
C LYS A 65 -8.10 -5.95 0.71
N LYS A 66 -8.95 -5.60 -0.27
CA LYS A 66 -8.96 -6.27 -1.59
C LYS A 66 -7.68 -6.02 -2.38
N GLN A 67 -7.15 -4.80 -2.33
CA GLN A 67 -5.88 -4.45 -2.95
C GLN A 67 -4.73 -5.25 -2.32
N LEU A 68 -4.63 -5.27 -1.00
CA LEU A 68 -3.61 -6.02 -0.27
C LEU A 68 -3.65 -7.52 -0.60
N LEU A 69 -4.85 -8.12 -0.70
CA LEU A 69 -4.98 -9.52 -1.12
C LEU A 69 -4.45 -9.75 -2.54
N LYS A 70 -4.75 -8.84 -3.48
CA LYS A 70 -4.23 -8.90 -4.85
C LYS A 70 -2.71 -8.77 -4.85
N TYR A 71 -2.15 -7.86 -4.06
CA TYR A 71 -0.71 -7.62 -4.00
C TYR A 71 0.00 -8.82 -3.41
N LYS A 72 -0.45 -9.34 -2.27
CA LYS A 72 0.12 -10.52 -1.63
C LYS A 72 0.24 -11.69 -2.61
N LYS A 73 -0.84 -12.00 -3.34
CA LYS A 73 -0.82 -13.06 -4.38
C LYS A 73 0.21 -12.78 -5.48
N ALA A 74 0.32 -11.53 -5.93
CA ALA A 74 1.26 -11.16 -6.98
C ALA A 74 2.73 -11.23 -6.50
N PHE A 75 3.00 -10.83 -5.26
CA PHE A 75 4.31 -10.95 -4.62
C PHE A 75 4.70 -12.41 -4.40
N GLU A 76 3.83 -13.22 -3.82
CA GLU A 76 4.10 -14.65 -3.59
C GLU A 76 4.30 -15.42 -4.92
N LYS A 77 3.62 -14.99 -6.00
CA LYS A 77 3.87 -15.51 -7.36
C LYS A 77 5.23 -15.06 -7.91
N LYS A 78 5.63 -13.79 -7.71
CA LYS A 78 6.89 -13.24 -8.20
C LYS A 78 8.11 -13.77 -7.43
N TYR A 79 7.92 -14.06 -6.14
CA TYR A 79 8.94 -14.55 -5.21
C TYR A 79 8.50 -15.89 -4.60
N PRO A 80 8.60 -17.01 -5.34
CA PRO A 80 8.16 -18.32 -4.87
C PRO A 80 8.83 -18.73 -3.56
N GLY A 81 8.10 -19.43 -2.69
CA GLY A 81 8.61 -19.88 -1.38
C GLY A 81 8.72 -18.78 -0.32
N THR A 82 8.21 -17.57 -0.59
CA THR A 82 8.11 -16.50 0.40
C THR A 82 6.68 -16.30 0.85
N THR A 83 6.51 -15.94 2.13
CA THR A 83 5.22 -15.49 2.70
C THR A 83 5.29 -14.00 2.93
N TRP A 84 4.26 -13.27 2.49
CA TRP A 84 4.18 -11.83 2.64
C TRP A 84 3.12 -11.41 3.67
N ASN A 85 3.46 -10.42 4.47
CA ASN A 85 2.58 -9.73 5.41
C ASN A 85 1.85 -8.58 4.71
N THR A 86 0.68 -8.22 5.21
CA THR A 86 -0.09 -7.09 4.69
C THR A 86 -0.58 -6.22 5.83
N VAL A 87 -0.42 -4.91 5.71
CA VAL A 87 -0.89 -3.93 6.69
C VAL A 87 -1.77 -2.90 5.97
N LEU A 88 -2.95 -2.65 6.55
CA LEU A 88 -3.84 -1.59 6.12
C LEU A 88 -3.78 -0.48 7.17
N ASP A 89 -3.12 0.62 6.83
CA ASP A 89 -3.11 1.80 7.67
C ASP A 89 -4.27 2.72 7.31
N THR A 90 -4.71 3.48 8.31
CA THR A 90 -5.80 4.44 8.15
C THR A 90 -5.47 5.80 8.73
N TYR A 91 -6.04 6.84 8.12
CA TYR A 91 -5.98 8.23 8.59
C TYR A 91 -7.37 8.86 8.71
#